data_AF-A0A0U3SU74-F1
#
_entry.id   AF-A0A0U3SU74-F1
#
_cell.length_a   1.000
_cell.length_b   1.000
_cell.length_c   1.000
_cell.angle_alpha   90.00
_cell.angle_beta   90.00
_cell.angle_gamma   90.00
#
_symmetry.space_group_name_H-M   'P 1'
#
loop_
_entity.id
_entity.type
_entity.pdbx_description
1 polymer ?
#
loop_
_entity_poly.entity_id
_entity_poly.type
_entity_poly.pdbx_seq_one_letter_code
_entity_poly.pdbx_strand_id
1 'polypeptide(L)'
;IWVMIFPMMLKIDFGAMAGVRHQWKGIGVTLFINWAVKPFSMALLGWIFIRHVFVGYLPADQLDAYIAGLILLAAAPCTAMVFVWSNLCHGEPNFTLSQVALNDAIMVVAFAPIVALLLGISSITVPWNTLLLSVLLYIVVPVAISVALRRWVLSRGGDAQLQKLLQRLGPASLFALLATLVLLFGFQGQQILAQPLVIVILAVPILIQVYFNSGLAYVLNRRFGVPHCVAGPSALIGASNFFELAVA
;
A
#
# COMPACT_ATOMS: atom_id res chain seq x y z
N ILE A 1 -11.20 6.95 -7.95
CA ILE A 1 -9.82 7.00 -7.40
C ILE A 1 -9.51 8.32 -6.69
N TRP A 2 -9.56 9.50 -7.34
CA TRP A 2 -9.18 10.77 -6.68
C TRP A 2 -10.00 11.10 -5.43
N VAL A 3 -11.33 10.96 -5.47
CA VAL A 3 -12.23 11.18 -4.32
C VAL A 3 -11.90 10.27 -3.12
N MET A 4 -11.28 9.12 -3.39
CA MET A 4 -10.85 8.15 -2.37
C MET A 4 -9.44 8.48 -1.83
N ILE A 5 -8.51 8.91 -2.69
CA ILE A 5 -7.14 9.26 -2.30
C ILE A 5 -7.10 10.59 -1.54
N PHE A 6 -7.91 11.57 -1.94
CA PHE A 6 -7.83 12.94 -1.44
C PHE A 6 -8.02 13.07 0.09
N PRO A 7 -9.02 12.42 0.72
CA PRO A 7 -9.22 12.50 2.17
C PRO A 7 -8.11 11.80 2.96
N MET A 8 -7.49 10.78 2.38
CA MET A 8 -6.36 10.06 2.96
C MET A 8 -5.10 10.94 2.94
N MET A 9 -4.77 11.54 1.79
CA MET A 9 -3.62 12.44 1.66
C MET A 9 -3.78 13.71 2.53
N LEU A 10 -5.02 14.17 2.76
CA LEU A 10 -5.33 15.26 3.70
C LEU A 10 -5.00 14.94 5.17
N LYS A 11 -4.94 13.66 5.54
CA LYS A 11 -4.55 13.21 6.89
C LYS A 11 -3.04 13.23 7.09
N ILE A 12 -2.23 13.41 6.04
CA ILE A 12 -0.77 13.50 6.15
C ILE A 12 -0.43 14.72 7.01
N ASP A 13 0.02 14.44 8.23
CA ASP A 13 0.47 15.46 9.16
C ASP A 13 1.99 15.41 9.31
N PHE A 14 2.67 16.36 8.67
CA PHE A 14 4.11 16.55 8.84
C PHE A 14 4.48 16.96 10.28
N GLY A 15 3.55 17.50 11.07
CA GLY A 15 3.76 17.79 12.50
C GLY A 15 3.75 16.52 13.37
N ALA A 16 2.92 15.53 13.03
CA ALA A 16 2.90 14.23 13.68
C ALA A 16 4.20 13.43 13.49
N MET A 17 5.05 13.80 12.52
CA MET A 17 6.40 13.24 12.37
C MET A 17 7.27 13.45 13.62
N ALA A 18 6.95 14.39 14.51
CA ALA A 18 7.63 14.51 15.80
C ALA A 18 7.49 13.25 16.68
N GLY A 19 6.35 12.55 16.58
CA GLY A 19 6.08 11.28 17.28
C GLY A 19 6.94 10.11 16.80
N VAL A 20 7.53 10.20 15.60
CA VAL A 20 8.39 9.18 15.01
C VAL A 20 9.60 8.89 15.89
N ARG A 21 10.14 9.90 16.58
CA ARG A 21 11.29 9.73 17.47
C ARG A 21 10.99 8.81 18.66
N HIS A 22 9.78 8.86 19.22
CA HIS A 22 9.44 8.06 20.40
C HIS A 22 9.30 6.57 20.08
N GLN A 23 8.94 6.21 18.85
CA GLN A 23 8.68 4.83 18.44
C GLN A 23 9.51 4.38 17.23
N TRP A 24 10.69 4.98 17.07
CA TRP A 24 11.55 4.82 15.90
C TRP A 24 11.90 3.36 15.58
N LYS A 25 11.98 2.49 16.59
CA LYS A 25 12.24 1.05 16.40
C LYS A 25 11.12 0.37 15.62
N GLY A 26 9.86 0.58 16.02
CA GLY A 26 8.71 0.01 15.31
C GLY A 26 8.53 0.59 13.92
N ILE A 27 8.82 1.89 13.77
CA ILE A 27 8.79 2.56 12.47
C ILE A 27 9.85 1.99 11.53
N GLY A 28 11.10 1.85 12.01
CA GLY A 28 12.21 1.29 11.26
C GLY A 28 11.93 -0.15 10.78
N VAL A 29 11.37 -1.00 11.66
CA VAL A 29 10.96 -2.37 11.28
C VAL A 29 9.91 -2.33 10.16
N THR A 30 8.89 -1.50 10.30
CA THR A 30 7.81 -1.42 9.31
C THR A 30 8.32 -0.92 7.96
N LEU A 31 9.17 0.11 7.94
CA LEU A 31 9.76 0.65 6.71
C LEU A 31 10.67 -0.35 6.04
N PHE A 32 11.52 -1.03 6.81
CA PHE A 32 12.39 -2.08 6.28
C PHE A 32 11.57 -3.16 5.58
N ILE A 33 10.45 -3.57 6.20
CA ILE A 33 9.59 -4.59 5.59
C ILE A 33 8.89 -4.06 4.36
N ASN A 34 8.29 -2.88 4.42
CA ASN A 34 7.54 -2.31 3.30
C ASN A 34 8.39 -2.03 2.07
N TRP A 35 9.62 -1.55 2.25
CA TRP A 35 10.44 -1.05 1.15
C TRP A 35 11.56 -2.00 0.74
N ALA A 36 12.09 -2.82 1.64
CA ALA A 36 13.21 -3.72 1.35
C ALA A 36 12.81 -5.19 1.32
N VAL A 37 11.92 -5.65 2.21
CA VAL A 37 11.55 -7.08 2.23
C VAL A 37 10.43 -7.37 1.24
N LYS A 38 9.32 -6.65 1.35
CA LYS A 38 8.07 -6.93 0.66
C LYS A 38 8.16 -6.85 -0.87
N PRO A 39 8.72 -5.80 -1.50
CA PRO A 39 8.75 -5.73 -2.97
C PRO A 39 9.63 -6.84 -3.55
N PHE A 40 10.78 -7.08 -2.91
CA PHE A 40 11.78 -8.05 -3.34
C PHE A 40 11.33 -9.49 -3.08
N SER A 41 10.70 -9.76 -1.93
CA SER A 41 10.12 -11.07 -1.64
C SER A 41 8.99 -11.38 -2.62
N MET A 42 8.20 -10.39 -3.05
CA MET A 42 7.17 -10.63 -4.07
C MET A 42 7.78 -10.93 -5.43
N ALA A 43 8.82 -10.20 -5.84
CA ALA A 43 9.50 -10.46 -7.10
C ALA A 43 10.07 -11.90 -7.11
N LEU A 44 10.69 -12.33 -6.01
CA LEU A 44 11.18 -13.69 -5.85
C LEU A 44 10.06 -14.73 -5.86
N LEU A 45 8.98 -14.51 -5.10
CA LEU A 45 7.84 -15.42 -5.05
C LEU A 45 7.13 -15.50 -6.40
N GLY A 46 6.97 -14.37 -7.10
CA GLY A 46 6.46 -14.31 -8.46
C GLY A 46 7.32 -15.13 -9.41
N TRP A 47 8.64 -14.97 -9.36
CA TRP A 47 9.57 -15.76 -10.18
C TRP A 47 9.50 -17.27 -9.89
N ILE A 48 9.48 -17.68 -8.62
CA ILE A 48 9.37 -19.09 -8.21
C ILE A 48 8.01 -19.66 -8.62
N PHE A 49 6.92 -19.06 -8.17
CA PHE A 49 5.59 -19.64 -8.34
C PHE A 49 5.07 -19.51 -9.76
N ILE A 50 5.30 -18.38 -10.43
CA ILE A 50 4.74 -18.13 -11.77
C ILE A 50 5.62 -18.74 -12.87
N ARG A 51 6.95 -18.58 -12.80
CA ARG A 51 7.85 -19.10 -13.85
C ARG A 51 8.28 -20.55 -13.67
N HIS A 52 8.22 -21.12 -12.45
CA HIS A 52 8.72 -22.48 -12.19
C HIS A 52 7.59 -23.42 -11.74
N VAL A 53 6.90 -23.10 -10.65
CA VAL A 53 5.94 -24.04 -10.03
C VAL A 53 4.67 -24.18 -10.87
N PHE A 54 4.10 -23.07 -11.34
CA PHE A 54 2.80 -23.04 -12.01
C PHE A 54 2.86 -22.70 -13.49
N VAL A 55 4.05 -22.70 -14.10
CA VAL A 55 4.23 -22.34 -15.51
C VAL A 55 3.37 -23.17 -16.48
N GLY A 56 3.14 -24.45 -16.17
CA GLY A 56 2.29 -25.33 -16.98
C GLY A 56 0.78 -25.10 -16.82
N TYR A 57 0.36 -24.34 -15.82
CA TYR A 57 -1.05 -24.05 -15.52
C TYR A 57 -1.46 -22.62 -15.91
N LEU A 58 -0.49 -21.79 -16.34
CA LEU A 58 -0.69 -20.39 -16.66
C LEU A 58 -0.46 -20.14 -18.16
N PRO A 59 -1.22 -19.23 -18.78
CA PRO A 59 -0.96 -18.83 -20.17
C PRO A 59 0.45 -18.24 -20.31
N ALA A 60 1.25 -18.81 -21.22
CA ALA A 60 2.66 -18.44 -21.39
C ALA A 60 2.85 -16.97 -21.79
N ASP A 61 1.86 -16.39 -22.49
CA ASP A 61 1.81 -15.00 -22.92
C ASP A 61 1.53 -14.01 -21.76
N GLN A 62 1.04 -14.48 -20.62
CA GLN A 62 0.59 -13.61 -19.51
C GLN A 62 1.48 -13.70 -18.26
N LEU A 63 2.49 -14.58 -18.25
CA LEU A 63 3.38 -14.77 -17.10
C LEU A 63 4.04 -13.45 -16.66
N ASP A 64 4.53 -12.68 -17.63
CA ASP A 64 5.19 -11.40 -17.36
C ASP A 64 4.20 -10.37 -16.78
N ALA A 65 2.96 -10.34 -17.30
CA ALA A 65 1.91 -9.45 -16.81
C ALA A 65 1.50 -9.80 -15.37
N TYR A 66 1.40 -11.10 -15.03
CA TYR A 66 1.09 -11.53 -13.67
C TYR A 66 2.21 -11.19 -12.69
N ILE A 67 3.48 -11.40 -13.06
CA ILE A 67 4.63 -11.04 -12.21
C ILE A 67 4.68 -9.52 -12.02
N ALA A 68 4.46 -8.74 -13.08
CA ALA A 68 4.39 -7.29 -12.97
C ALA A 68 3.27 -6.83 -12.03
N GLY A 69 2.07 -7.41 -12.16
CA GLY A 69 0.94 -7.13 -11.26
C GLY A 69 1.24 -7.46 -9.80
N LEU A 70 1.89 -8.60 -9.52
CA LEU A 70 2.32 -8.96 -8.17
C LEU A 70 3.33 -7.96 -7.60
N ILE A 71 4.33 -7.56 -8.38
CA ILE A 71 5.35 -6.58 -7.97
C ILE A 71 4.70 -5.22 -7.67
N LEU A 72 3.82 -4.74 -8.55
CA LEU A 72 3.08 -3.48 -8.37
C LEU A 72 2.24 -3.50 -7.10
N LEU A 73 1.52 -4.61 -6.85
CA LEU A 73 0.72 -4.81 -5.65
C LEU A 73 1.58 -4.76 -4.38
N ALA A 74 2.74 -5.43 -4.39
CA ALA A 74 3.61 -5.49 -3.22
C ALA A 74 4.35 -4.16 -2.94
N ALA A 75 4.71 -3.42 -3.97
CA ALA A 75 5.41 -2.14 -3.85
C ALA A 75 4.53 -1.01 -3.29
N ALA A 76 3.20 -1.14 -3.36
CA ALA A 76 2.26 -0.15 -2.87
C ALA A 76 1.89 -0.40 -1.38
N PRO A 77 2.39 0.40 -0.42
CA PRO A 77 2.04 0.24 1.00
C PRO A 77 0.60 0.68 1.28
N CYS A 78 -0.10 -0.02 2.18
CA CYS A 78 -1.47 0.35 2.56
C CYS A 78 -1.51 1.53 3.54
N THR A 79 -2.59 2.31 3.43
CA THR A 79 -2.72 3.65 4.04
C THR A 79 -4.03 3.81 4.82
N ALA A 80 -5.14 3.27 4.34
CA ALA A 80 -6.46 3.39 4.99
C ALA A 80 -6.79 2.22 5.93
N MET A 81 -6.75 0.99 5.41
CA MET A 81 -7.26 -0.19 6.13
C MET A 81 -6.47 -0.47 7.40
N VAL A 82 -5.19 -0.08 7.41
CA VAL A 82 -4.27 -0.21 8.55
C VAL A 82 -4.76 0.48 9.82
N PHE A 83 -5.57 1.55 9.72
CA PHE A 83 -6.18 2.17 10.91
C PHE A 83 -7.23 1.26 11.55
N VAL A 84 -8.03 0.55 10.75
CA VAL A 84 -9.04 -0.40 11.24
C VAL A 84 -8.35 -1.59 11.90
N TRP A 85 -7.36 -2.18 11.21
CA TRP A 85 -6.57 -3.29 11.74
C TRP A 85 -5.82 -2.93 13.02
N SER A 86 -5.21 -1.74 13.05
CA SER A 86 -4.56 -1.22 14.25
C SER A 86 -5.57 -1.10 15.40
N ASN A 87 -6.75 -0.54 15.15
CA ASN A 87 -7.78 -0.38 16.19
C ASN A 87 -8.24 -1.75 16.75
N LEU A 88 -8.42 -2.75 15.88
CA LEU A 88 -8.79 -4.11 16.31
C LEU A 88 -7.73 -4.79 17.19
N CYS A 89 -6.46 -4.41 17.03
CA CYS A 89 -5.36 -4.91 17.86
C CYS A 89 -5.00 -3.97 19.03
N HIS A 90 -5.86 -2.99 19.36
CA HIS A 90 -5.59 -1.97 20.40
C HIS A 90 -4.25 -1.25 20.18
N GLY A 91 -3.96 -0.97 18.91
CA GLY A 91 -2.74 -0.31 18.47
C GLY A 91 -2.69 1.16 18.84
N GLU A 92 -1.48 1.69 19.00
CA GLU A 92 -1.26 3.09 19.33
C GLU A 92 -1.63 4.00 18.13
N PRO A 93 -2.58 4.94 18.28
CA PRO A 93 -3.05 5.73 17.14
C PRO A 93 -1.99 6.65 16.54
N ASN A 94 -1.13 7.26 17.37
CA ASN A 94 -0.11 8.19 16.88
C ASN A 94 0.97 7.47 16.07
N PHE A 95 1.34 6.25 16.46
CA PHE A 95 2.19 5.34 15.70
C PHE A 95 1.64 5.12 14.31
N THR A 96 0.38 4.66 14.23
CA THR A 96 -0.26 4.28 12.98
C THR A 96 -0.36 5.49 12.06
N LEU A 97 -0.74 6.65 12.60
CA LEU A 97 -0.81 7.89 11.84
C LEU A 97 0.58 8.31 11.33
N SER A 98 1.60 8.28 12.18
CA SER A 98 2.97 8.64 11.81
C SER A 98 3.54 7.68 10.76
N GLN A 99 3.27 6.38 10.90
CA GLN A 99 3.74 5.35 9.99
C GLN A 99 3.08 5.47 8.61
N VAL A 100 1.77 5.72 8.56
CA VAL A 100 1.05 5.95 7.29
C VAL A 100 1.58 7.21 6.61
N ALA A 101 1.68 8.33 7.32
CA ALA A 101 2.21 9.57 6.76
C ALA A 101 3.63 9.41 6.20
N LEU A 102 4.49 8.64 6.90
CA LEU A 102 5.84 8.36 6.44
C LEU A 102 5.88 7.42 5.24
N ASN A 103 5.04 6.37 5.23
CA ASN A 103 4.90 5.49 4.06
C ASN A 103 4.44 6.26 2.83
N ASP A 104 3.45 7.14 2.98
CA ASP A 104 2.93 7.97 1.90
C ASP A 104 4.00 8.92 1.35
N ALA A 105 4.75 9.58 2.24
CA ALA A 105 5.84 10.46 1.85
C ALA A 105 6.94 9.70 1.08
N ILE A 106 7.34 8.52 1.56
CA ILE A 106 8.34 7.68 0.89
C ILE A 106 7.78 7.16 -0.45
N MET A 107 6.49 6.85 -0.53
CA MET A 107 5.86 6.33 -1.74
C MET A 107 5.95 7.29 -2.91
N VAL A 108 5.83 8.61 -2.69
CA VAL A 108 5.98 9.62 -3.76
C VAL A 108 7.32 9.51 -4.49
N VAL A 109 8.39 9.13 -3.77
CA VAL A 109 9.76 9.14 -4.31
C VAL A 109 10.29 7.73 -4.59
N ALA A 110 9.94 6.73 -3.80
CA ALA A 110 10.53 5.40 -3.84
C ALA A 110 9.73 4.40 -4.66
N PHE A 111 8.42 4.60 -4.83
CA PHE A 111 7.56 3.65 -5.54
C PHE A 111 8.01 3.42 -6.99
N ALA A 112 8.11 4.50 -7.77
CA ALA A 112 8.47 4.38 -9.20
C ALA A 112 9.87 3.77 -9.42
N PRO A 113 10.93 4.21 -8.70
CA PRO A 113 12.26 3.62 -8.83
C PRO A 113 12.32 2.14 -8.44
N ILE A 114 11.66 1.73 -7.34
CA ILE A 114 11.68 0.34 -6.89
C ILE A 114 10.94 -0.56 -7.88
N VAL A 115 9.77 -0.14 -8.35
CA VAL A 115 9.02 -0.88 -9.37
C VAL A 115 9.83 -1.00 -10.65
N ALA A 116 10.43 0.09 -11.13
CA ALA A 116 11.26 0.06 -12.34
C ALA A 116 12.46 -0.88 -12.20
N LEU A 117 13.13 -0.87 -11.04
CA LEU A 117 14.23 -1.77 -10.74
C LEU A 117 13.79 -3.24 -10.77
N LEU A 118 12.70 -3.57 -10.08
CA LEU A 118 12.22 -4.96 -9.97
C LEU A 118 11.67 -5.51 -11.29
N LEU A 119 10.97 -4.68 -12.06
CA LEU A 119 10.51 -5.04 -13.41
C LEU A 119 11.69 -5.23 -14.36
N GLY A 120 12.70 -4.36 -14.29
CA GLY A 120 13.93 -4.47 -15.07
C GLY A 120 14.71 -5.75 -14.77
N ILE A 121 14.88 -6.11 -13.48
CA ILE A 121 15.51 -7.37 -13.06
C ILE A 121 14.72 -8.58 -13.57
N SER A 122 13.39 -8.45 -13.67
CA SER A 122 12.51 -9.51 -14.18
C SER A 122 12.46 -9.60 -15.70
N SER A 123 13.26 -8.80 -16.43
CA SER A 123 13.28 -8.66 -17.89
C SER A 123 11.93 -8.29 -18.51
N ILE A 124 11.07 -7.61 -17.73
CA ILE A 124 9.77 -7.13 -18.19
C ILE A 124 9.96 -5.71 -18.74
N THR A 125 9.41 -5.43 -19.92
CA THR A 125 9.49 -4.10 -20.52
C THR A 125 8.81 -3.08 -19.62
N VAL A 126 9.58 -2.09 -19.14
CA VAL A 126 9.07 -1.06 -18.24
C VAL A 126 8.38 0.04 -19.07
N PRO A 127 7.05 0.24 -18.93
CA PRO A 127 6.35 1.28 -19.67
C PRO A 127 6.57 2.64 -18.97
N TRP A 128 7.76 3.22 -19.12
CA TRP A 128 8.17 4.45 -18.41
C TRP A 128 7.20 5.61 -18.57
N ASN A 129 6.66 5.82 -19.77
CA ASN A 129 5.68 6.88 -20.02
C ASN A 129 4.41 6.68 -19.19
N THR A 130 3.89 5.45 -19.15
CA THR A 130 2.68 5.11 -18.37
C THR A 130 2.97 5.16 -16.88
N LEU A 131 4.09 4.60 -16.41
CA LEU A 131 4.48 4.63 -15.00
C LEU A 131 4.65 6.05 -14.47
N LEU A 132 5.37 6.91 -15.20
CA LEU A 132 5.58 8.30 -14.80
C LEU A 132 4.26 9.09 -14.83
N LEU A 133 3.42 8.88 -15.85
CA LEU A 133 2.12 9.54 -15.94
C LEU A 133 1.18 9.09 -14.81
N SER A 134 1.10 7.79 -14.50
CA SER A 134 0.31 7.27 -13.39
C SER A 134 0.80 7.80 -12.04
N VAL A 135 2.12 7.82 -11.80
CA VAL A 135 2.68 8.39 -10.57
C VAL A 135 2.38 9.89 -10.46
N LEU A 136 2.54 10.65 -11.54
CA LEU A 136 2.25 12.08 -11.53
C LEU A 136 0.75 12.34 -11.25
N LEU A 137 -0.13 11.65 -11.98
CA LEU A 137 -1.57 11.89 -11.94
C LEU A 137 -2.24 11.33 -10.69
N TYR A 138 -1.85 10.15 -10.22
CA TYR A 138 -2.50 9.46 -9.10
C TYR A 138 -1.79 9.64 -7.75
N ILE A 139 -0.53 10.06 -7.73
CA ILE A 139 0.22 10.30 -6.48
C ILE A 139 0.55 11.79 -6.34
N VAL A 140 1.35 12.36 -7.25
CA VAL A 140 1.91 13.71 -7.09
C VAL A 140 0.82 14.78 -7.07
N VAL A 141 -0.10 14.76 -8.03
CA VAL A 141 -1.16 15.78 -8.12
C VAL A 141 -2.11 15.72 -6.90
N PRO A 142 -2.67 14.55 -6.51
CA PRO A 142 -3.49 14.47 -5.29
C PRO A 142 -2.75 14.93 -4.04
N VAL A 143 -1.48 14.54 -3.85
CA VAL A 143 -0.67 14.98 -2.72
C VAL A 143 -0.51 16.50 -2.71
N ALA A 144 -0.16 17.11 -3.86
CA ALA A 144 0.02 18.55 -3.95
C ALA A 144 -1.25 19.32 -3.58
N ILE A 145 -2.40 18.90 -4.11
CA ILE A 145 -3.69 19.54 -3.83
C ILE A 145 -4.09 19.31 -2.36
N SER A 146 -3.90 18.11 -1.81
CA SER A 146 -4.22 17.80 -0.40
C SER A 146 -3.35 18.60 0.57
N VAL A 147 -2.06 18.75 0.30
CA VAL A 147 -1.15 19.57 1.14
C VAL A 147 -1.52 21.05 1.08
N ALA A 148 -1.82 21.58 -0.11
CA ALA A 148 -2.25 22.96 -0.27
C ALA A 148 -3.57 23.23 0.49
N LEU A 149 -4.55 22.34 0.33
CA LEU A 149 -5.83 22.46 1.03
C LEU A 149 -5.66 22.33 2.55
N ARG A 150 -4.85 21.37 3.03
CA ARG A 150 -4.57 21.20 4.46
C ARG A 150 -3.99 22.48 5.07
N ARG A 151 -2.97 23.08 4.43
CA ARG A 151 -2.35 24.34 4.88
C ARG A 151 -3.37 25.48 4.93
N TRP A 152 -4.23 25.59 3.92
CA TRP A 152 -5.27 26.62 3.86
C TRP A 152 -6.36 26.44 4.92
N VAL A 153 -6.77 25.21 5.22
CA VAL A 153 -7.76 24.93 6.27
C VAL A 153 -7.17 25.20 7.66
N LEU A 154 -5.94 24.77 7.91
CA LEU A 154 -5.24 24.98 9.18
C LEU A 154 -5.02 26.48 9.46
N SER A 155 -4.69 27.28 8.44
CA SER A 155 -4.50 28.73 8.62
C SER A 155 -5.78 29.50 8.94
N ARG A 156 -6.96 28.95 8.63
CA ARG A 156 -8.26 29.59 8.85
C ARG A 156 -8.95 29.17 10.15
N GLY A 157 -8.84 27.90 10.54
CA GLY A 157 -9.64 27.34 11.63
C GLY A 157 -8.96 26.26 12.45
N GLY A 158 -7.64 26.08 12.28
CA GLY A 158 -6.84 25.10 13.02
C GLY A 158 -7.34 23.66 12.86
N ASP A 159 -6.96 22.81 13.81
CA ASP A 159 -7.25 21.37 13.77
C ASP A 159 -8.75 21.05 13.83
N ALA A 160 -9.54 21.86 14.54
CA ALA A 160 -10.98 21.65 14.65
C ALA A 160 -11.69 21.74 13.29
N GLN A 161 -11.25 22.66 12.43
CA GLN A 161 -11.81 22.81 11.08
C GLN A 161 -11.35 21.70 10.14
N LEU A 162 -10.10 21.27 10.26
CA LEU A 162 -9.57 20.12 9.53
C LEU A 162 -10.33 18.84 9.89
N GLN A 163 -10.58 18.59 11.18
CA GLN A 163 -11.36 17.44 11.64
C GLN A 163 -12.79 17.45 11.10
N LYS A 164 -13.47 18.61 11.10
CA LYS A 164 -14.81 18.74 10.49
C LYS A 164 -14.79 18.43 8.99
N LEU A 165 -13.77 18.88 8.26
CA LEU A 165 -13.62 18.56 6.84
C LEU A 165 -13.40 17.06 6.62
N LEU A 166 -12.50 16.45 7.39
CA LEU A 166 -12.22 15.01 7.31
C LEU A 166 -13.45 14.16 7.63
N GLN A 167 -14.25 14.54 8.63
CA GLN A 167 -15.51 13.86 8.96
C GLN A 167 -16.53 13.93 7.82
N ARG A 168 -16.61 15.05 7.09
CA ARG A 168 -17.49 15.20 5.92
C ARG A 168 -16.99 14.40 4.71
N LEU A 169 -15.67 14.34 4.50
CA LEU A 169 -15.07 13.64 3.37
C LEU A 169 -15.00 12.11 3.58
N GLY A 170 -14.97 11.64 4.83
CA GLY A 170 -14.89 10.21 5.17
C GLY A 170 -15.96 9.35 4.47
N PRO A 171 -17.26 9.66 4.61
CA PRO A 171 -18.33 8.91 3.94
C PRO A 171 -18.21 8.91 2.41
N ALA A 172 -17.81 10.05 1.82
CA ALA A 172 -17.60 10.14 0.38
C ALA A 172 -16.42 9.27 -0.09
N SER A 173 -15.33 9.22 0.69
CA SER A 173 -14.19 8.33 0.44
C SER A 173 -14.61 6.86 0.47
N LEU A 174 -15.41 6.47 1.47
CA LEU A 174 -15.90 5.12 1.62
C LEU A 174 -16.84 4.75 0.46
N PHE A 175 -17.76 5.63 0.10
CA PHE A 175 -18.63 5.43 -1.06
C PHE A 175 -17.81 5.28 -2.35
N ALA A 176 -16.81 6.13 -2.58
CA ALA A 176 -15.94 6.05 -3.75
C ALA A 176 -15.13 4.74 -3.79
N LEU A 177 -14.63 4.27 -2.64
CA LEU A 177 -13.97 2.98 -2.50
C LEU A 177 -14.91 1.82 -2.88
N LEU A 178 -16.09 1.77 -2.26
CA LEU A 178 -17.08 0.73 -2.50
C LEU A 178 -17.57 0.75 -3.96
N ALA A 179 -17.82 1.93 -4.52
CA ALA A 179 -18.18 2.08 -5.92
C ALA A 179 -17.05 1.59 -6.86
N THR A 180 -15.80 1.90 -6.54
CA THR A 180 -14.63 1.41 -7.30
C THR A 180 -14.57 -0.12 -7.25
N LEU A 181 -14.80 -0.74 -6.09
CA LEU A 181 -14.87 -2.19 -5.96
C LEU A 181 -15.99 -2.79 -6.81
N VAL A 182 -17.21 -2.26 -6.71
CA VAL A 182 -18.36 -2.75 -7.50
C VAL A 182 -18.07 -2.64 -8.99
N LEU A 183 -17.52 -1.52 -9.46
CA LEU A 183 -17.16 -1.33 -10.86
C LEU A 183 -16.03 -2.28 -11.29
N LEU A 184 -15.00 -2.46 -10.47
CA LEU A 184 -13.89 -3.36 -10.77
C LEU A 184 -14.35 -4.81 -10.89
N PHE A 185 -15.14 -5.30 -9.94
CA PHE A 185 -15.73 -6.64 -10.01
C PHE A 185 -16.74 -6.78 -11.14
N GLY A 186 -17.50 -5.72 -11.45
CA GLY A 186 -18.41 -5.69 -12.59
C GLY A 186 -17.69 -5.82 -13.93
N PHE A 187 -16.62 -5.03 -14.14
CA PHE A 187 -15.84 -5.06 -15.38
C PHE A 187 -14.98 -6.33 -15.50
N GLN A 188 -14.44 -6.83 -14.39
CA GLN A 188 -13.63 -8.06 -14.38
C GLN A 188 -14.44 -9.35 -14.17
N GLY A 189 -15.76 -9.26 -14.06
CA GLY A 189 -16.62 -10.40 -13.71
C GLY A 189 -16.49 -11.57 -14.70
N GLN A 190 -16.42 -11.30 -16.00
CA GLN A 190 -16.23 -12.35 -17.01
C GLN A 190 -14.87 -13.03 -16.87
N GLN A 191 -13.79 -12.28 -16.61
CA GLN A 191 -12.46 -12.84 -16.38
C GLN A 191 -12.43 -13.71 -15.12
N ILE A 192 -13.10 -13.27 -14.05
CA ILE A 192 -13.20 -14.04 -12.79
C ILE A 192 -13.88 -15.39 -13.01
N LEU A 193 -14.95 -15.43 -13.82
CA LEU A 193 -15.64 -16.67 -14.17
C LEU A 193 -14.86 -17.55 -15.15
N ALA A 194 -14.13 -16.95 -16.08
CA ALA A 194 -13.37 -17.68 -17.10
C ALA A 194 -12.06 -18.27 -16.57
N GLN A 195 -11.41 -17.63 -15.59
CA GLN A 195 -10.08 -18.01 -15.11
C GLN A 195 -9.99 -18.19 -13.57
N PRO A 196 -10.89 -18.97 -12.93
CA PRO A 196 -10.87 -19.13 -11.47
C PRO A 196 -9.59 -19.82 -10.98
N LEU A 197 -9.05 -20.76 -11.74
CA LEU A 197 -7.82 -21.47 -11.39
C LEU A 197 -6.61 -20.53 -11.34
N VAL A 198 -6.51 -19.61 -12.30
CA VAL A 198 -5.43 -18.60 -12.34
C VAL A 198 -5.47 -17.72 -11.09
N ILE A 199 -6.67 -17.27 -10.69
CA ILE A 199 -6.84 -16.46 -9.48
C ILE A 199 -6.36 -17.20 -8.23
N VAL A 200 -6.73 -18.47 -8.08
CA VAL A 200 -6.29 -19.30 -6.95
C VAL A 200 -4.78 -19.48 -6.96
N ILE A 201 -4.18 -19.75 -8.13
CA ILE A 201 -2.74 -19.87 -8.30
C ILE A 201 -2.02 -18.58 -7.88
N LEU A 202 -2.50 -17.41 -8.33
CA LEU A 202 -1.95 -16.10 -7.97
C LEU A 202 -2.14 -15.77 -6.49
N ALA A 203 -3.21 -16.28 -5.85
CA ALA A 203 -3.44 -16.09 -4.43
C ALA A 203 -2.40 -16.81 -3.55
N VAL A 204 -1.82 -17.93 -4.01
CA VAL A 204 -0.81 -18.70 -3.25
C VAL A 204 0.42 -17.86 -2.87
N PRO A 205 1.18 -17.25 -3.81
CA PRO A 205 2.33 -16.43 -3.45
C PRO A 205 1.93 -15.21 -2.62
N ILE A 206 0.76 -14.59 -2.89
CA ILE A 206 0.25 -13.45 -2.13
C ILE A 206 0.02 -13.85 -0.66
N LEU A 207 -0.65 -14.98 -0.40
CA LEU A 207 -0.92 -15.46 0.95
C LEU A 207 0.36 -15.77 1.69
N ILE A 208 1.28 -16.51 1.07
CA ILE A 208 2.60 -16.81 1.65
C ILE A 208 3.31 -15.52 2.04
N GLN A 209 3.28 -14.53 1.14
CA GLN A 209 3.92 -13.26 1.38
C GLN A 209 3.29 -12.49 2.55
N VAL A 210 1.96 -12.41 2.62
CA VAL A 210 1.24 -11.68 3.68
C VAL A 210 1.60 -12.27 5.05
N TYR A 211 1.55 -13.60 5.19
CA TYR A 211 1.93 -14.26 6.45
C TYR A 211 3.41 -14.12 6.75
N PHE A 212 4.28 -14.22 5.75
CA PHE A 212 5.72 -14.03 5.90
C PHE A 212 6.06 -12.62 6.38
N ASN A 213 5.54 -11.58 5.73
CA ASN A 213 5.81 -10.18 6.08
C ASN A 213 5.25 -9.85 7.46
N SER A 214 4.00 -10.27 7.76
CA SER A 214 3.38 -10.07 9.06
C SER A 214 4.17 -10.77 10.18
N GLY A 215 4.52 -12.04 9.98
CA GLY A 215 5.30 -12.83 10.93
C GLY A 215 6.70 -12.25 11.15
N LEU A 216 7.41 -11.91 10.08
CA LEU A 216 8.72 -11.30 10.15
C LEU A 216 8.68 -9.94 10.86
N ALA A 217 7.70 -9.09 10.55
CA ALA A 217 7.49 -7.82 11.23
C ALA A 217 7.28 -8.00 12.72
N TYR A 218 6.39 -8.92 13.09
CA TYR A 218 6.09 -9.18 14.49
C TYR A 218 7.32 -9.71 15.25
N VAL A 219 8.06 -10.66 14.66
CA VAL A 219 9.28 -11.23 15.25
C VAL A 219 10.39 -10.17 15.39
N LEU A 220 10.60 -9.32 14.37
CA LEU A 220 11.58 -8.24 14.44
C LEU A 220 11.20 -7.22 15.51
N ASN A 221 9.95 -6.80 15.57
CA ASN A 221 9.45 -5.91 16.64
C ASN A 221 9.67 -6.50 18.03
N ARG A 222 9.37 -7.80 18.21
CA ARG A 222 9.63 -8.52 19.46
C ARG A 222 11.11 -8.54 19.80
N ARG A 223 11.99 -8.77 18.82
CA ARG A 223 13.45 -8.78 19.00
C ARG A 223 14.00 -7.40 19.37
N PHE A 224 13.40 -6.32 18.88
CA PHE A 224 13.80 -4.94 19.22
C PHE A 224 13.16 -4.41 20.51
N GLY A 225 12.34 -5.22 21.20
CA GLY A 225 11.67 -4.85 22.45
C GLY A 225 10.55 -3.82 22.25
N VAL A 226 9.90 -3.82 21.08
CA VAL A 226 8.80 -2.91 20.78
C VAL A 226 7.52 -3.38 21.50
N PRO A 227 6.78 -2.49 22.18
CA PRO A 227 5.55 -2.87 22.88
C PRO A 227 4.48 -3.37 21.91
N HIS A 228 3.58 -4.24 22.39
CA HIS A 228 2.58 -4.89 21.54
C HIS A 228 1.65 -3.90 20.81
N CYS A 229 1.28 -2.80 21.47
CA CYS A 229 0.48 -1.72 20.89
C CYS A 229 1.14 -1.05 19.67
N VAL A 230 2.44 -1.26 19.45
CA VAL A 230 3.19 -0.79 18.28
C VAL A 230 3.55 -1.95 17.35
N ALA A 231 3.94 -3.10 17.92
CA ALA A 231 4.30 -4.29 17.17
C ALA A 231 3.13 -4.88 16.35
N GLY A 232 1.91 -4.87 16.92
CA GLY A 232 0.70 -5.34 16.23
C GLY A 232 0.40 -4.51 14.97
N PRO A 233 0.22 -3.19 15.09
CA PRO A 233 0.04 -2.32 13.93
C PRO A 233 1.21 -2.37 12.95
N SER A 234 2.45 -2.42 13.43
CA SER A 234 3.65 -2.54 12.58
C SER A 234 3.59 -3.78 11.68
N ALA A 235 3.16 -4.92 12.23
CA ALA A 235 3.02 -6.16 11.47
C ALA A 235 1.91 -6.10 10.43
N LEU A 236 0.77 -5.53 10.79
CA LEU A 236 -0.38 -5.38 9.89
C LEU A 236 -0.09 -4.37 8.76
N ILE A 237 0.58 -3.26 9.07
CA ILE A 237 1.04 -2.29 8.09
C ILE A 237 2.07 -2.93 7.14
N GLY A 238 3.02 -3.68 7.70
CA GLY A 238 4.06 -4.40 6.94
C GLY A 238 3.52 -5.41 5.92
N ALA A 239 2.36 -6.00 6.21
CA ALA A 239 1.74 -7.02 5.36
C ALA A 239 0.71 -6.46 4.38
N SER A 240 0.16 -5.27 4.64
CA SER A 240 -0.96 -4.72 3.87
C SER A 240 -0.52 -4.07 2.54
N ASN A 241 -1.38 -4.17 1.52
CA ASN A 241 -1.18 -3.62 0.18
C ASN A 241 -2.20 -2.53 -0.15
N PHE A 242 -1.83 -1.59 -1.02
CA PHE A 242 -2.75 -0.59 -1.57
C PHE A 242 -3.15 -1.00 -3.00
N PHE A 243 -4.15 -1.89 -3.09
CA PHE A 243 -4.54 -2.52 -4.34
C PHE A 243 -5.13 -1.53 -5.34
N GLU A 244 -5.77 -0.47 -4.85
CA GLU A 244 -6.41 0.55 -5.69
C GLU A 244 -5.38 1.32 -6.50
N LEU A 245 -4.20 1.58 -5.92
CA LEU A 245 -3.08 2.18 -6.64
C LEU A 245 -2.44 1.20 -7.61
N ALA A 246 -2.37 -0.09 -7.26
CA ALA A 246 -1.82 -1.11 -8.13
C ALA A 246 -2.68 -1.38 -9.38
N VAL A 247 -4.00 -1.13 -9.29
CA VAL A 247 -4.93 -1.26 -10.42
C VAL A 247 -5.00 0.01 -11.27
N ALA A 248 -4.75 1.19 -10.68
CA ALA A 248 -4.85 2.50 -11.33
C ALA A 248 -3.67 2.82 -12.26
#